data_AF-A0A3B0STR8-F1
#
_entry.id   AF-A0A3B0STR8-F1
#
_cell.length_a   1.000
_cell.length_b   1.000
_cell.length_c   1.000
_cell.angle_alpha   90.00
_cell.angle_beta   90.00
_cell.angle_gamma   90.00
#
_symmetry.space_group_name_H-M   'P 1'
#
loop_
_entity.id
_entity.type
_entity.pdbx_description
1 polymer ?
#
loop_
_entity_poly.entity_id
_entity_poly.type
_entity_poly.pdbx_seq_one_letter_code
_entity_poly.pdbx_strand_id
1 'polypeptide(L)'
;MIASAFDHHELTSRVLARQATWETTGAVADVAMERVTLWGDPETPELADRVGWLTLPLRYDDVRVDLVAVRTWAASEAFDEIIVLGMGGSSLAPEVMGLSLPGERTLRVIDTTHPGAIQRLMPTNPSRTGFIVSSKSGGTLETLSLFAHAWDAVGAVTDTPGSHFVAVTDPGSSLAALAVERGFAHVALADPNVGGRYSALTAFGLVPAAAAGIDTEA
;
A
#
# COMPACT_ATOMS: atom_id res chain seq x y z
N MET A 1 9.60 -23.38 -36.21
CA MET A 1 8.15 -23.28 -36.46
C MET A 1 7.40 -23.63 -35.19
N ILE A 2 7.06 -22.65 -34.35
CA ILE A 2 6.09 -22.85 -33.26
C ILE A 2 5.21 -21.61 -33.22
N ALA A 3 4.11 -21.67 -33.95
CA ALA A 3 2.93 -20.86 -33.67
C ALA A 3 1.77 -21.85 -33.68
N SER A 4 1.54 -22.48 -32.53
CA SER A 4 0.24 -23.08 -32.25
C SER A 4 -0.75 -21.92 -32.28
N ALA A 5 -1.48 -21.77 -33.38
CA ALA A 5 -2.57 -20.82 -33.46
C ALA A 5 -3.55 -21.15 -32.34
N PHE A 6 -3.78 -20.23 -31.41
CA PHE A 6 -4.80 -20.39 -30.38
C PHE A 6 -6.16 -20.50 -31.07
N ASP A 7 -6.83 -21.65 -30.91
CA ASP A 7 -8.19 -21.81 -31.40
C ASP A 7 -9.16 -21.03 -30.50
N HIS A 8 -9.59 -19.87 -30.98
CA HIS A 8 -10.54 -19.02 -30.29
C HIS A 8 -11.88 -19.72 -30.00
N HIS A 9 -12.28 -20.69 -30.82
CA HIS A 9 -13.52 -21.43 -30.61
C HIS A 9 -13.39 -22.43 -29.44
N GLU A 10 -12.24 -23.10 -29.33
CA GLU A 10 -11.92 -23.98 -28.20
C GLU A 10 -11.89 -23.18 -26.88
N LEU A 11 -11.20 -22.03 -26.87
CA LEU A 11 -11.14 -21.16 -25.69
C LEU A 11 -12.52 -20.66 -25.29
N THR A 12 -13.33 -20.22 -26.25
CA THR A 12 -14.70 -19.76 -26.00
C THR A 12 -15.55 -20.87 -25.38
N SER A 13 -15.48 -22.08 -25.94
CA SER A 13 -16.22 -23.24 -25.43
C SER A 13 -15.81 -23.60 -24.00
N ARG A 14 -14.51 -23.54 -23.69
CA ARG A 14 -13.99 -23.79 -22.34
C ARG A 14 -14.42 -22.74 -21.32
N VAL A 15 -14.45 -21.46 -21.72
CA VAL A 15 -14.93 -20.36 -20.87
C VAL A 15 -16.42 -20.53 -20.57
N LEU A 16 -17.24 -20.78 -21.58
CA LEU A 16 -18.68 -20.98 -21.40
C LEU A 16 -18.99 -22.19 -20.51
N ALA A 17 -18.29 -23.31 -20.71
CA ALA A 17 -18.45 -24.49 -19.84
C ALA A 17 -18.06 -24.21 -18.39
N ARG A 18 -16.99 -23.43 -18.17
CA ARG A 18 -16.57 -23.02 -16.82
C ARG A 18 -17.58 -22.07 -16.19
N GLN A 19 -18.10 -21.10 -16.94
CA GLN A 19 -19.12 -20.17 -16.47
C GLN A 19 -20.39 -20.91 -16.02
N ALA A 20 -20.90 -21.84 -16.84
CA ALA A 20 -22.07 -22.65 -16.48
C ALA A 20 -21.83 -23.49 -15.21
N THR A 21 -20.60 -23.97 -15.00
CA THR A 21 -20.23 -24.64 -13.75
C THR A 21 -20.31 -23.66 -12.57
N TRP A 22 -19.75 -22.46 -12.69
CA TRP A 22 -19.75 -21.47 -11.61
C TRP A 22 -21.14 -20.97 -11.23
N GLU A 23 -22.03 -20.83 -12.21
CA GLU A 23 -23.44 -20.48 -11.99
C GLU A 23 -24.18 -21.55 -11.16
N THR A 24 -23.83 -22.83 -11.35
CA THR A 24 -24.51 -23.95 -10.66
C THR A 24 -23.87 -24.31 -9.31
N THR A 25 -22.57 -24.06 -9.12
CA THR A 25 -21.87 -24.38 -7.86
C THR A 25 -21.91 -23.25 -6.84
N GLY A 26 -22.41 -22.07 -7.21
CA GLY A 26 -22.35 -20.89 -6.33
C GLY A 26 -20.94 -20.30 -6.20
N ALA A 27 -20.05 -20.58 -7.15
CA ALA A 27 -18.64 -20.15 -7.09
C ALA A 27 -18.48 -18.63 -6.93
N VAL A 28 -19.40 -17.83 -7.50
CA VAL A 28 -19.40 -16.37 -7.34
C VAL A 28 -19.63 -15.95 -5.89
N ALA A 29 -20.55 -16.63 -5.19
CA ALA A 29 -20.77 -16.39 -3.76
C ALA A 29 -19.56 -16.83 -2.94
N ASP A 30 -18.91 -17.95 -3.33
CA ASP A 30 -17.70 -18.43 -2.69
C ASP A 30 -16.53 -17.44 -2.83
N VAL A 31 -16.38 -16.76 -3.97
CA VAL A 31 -15.42 -15.65 -4.14
C VAL A 31 -15.72 -14.51 -3.17
N ALA A 32 -16.98 -14.08 -3.09
CA ALA A 32 -17.39 -12.99 -2.20
C ALA A 32 -17.25 -13.34 -0.71
N MET A 33 -17.28 -14.63 -0.37
CA MET A 33 -17.08 -15.17 0.98
C MET A 33 -15.62 -15.58 1.25
N GLU A 34 -14.67 -15.22 0.38
CA GLU A 34 -13.25 -15.56 0.51
C GLU A 34 -12.96 -17.06 0.69
N ARG A 35 -13.79 -17.93 0.07
CA ARG A 35 -13.65 -19.38 0.25
C ARG A 35 -12.42 -19.91 -0.48
N VAL A 36 -11.40 -20.22 0.32
CA VAL A 36 -10.12 -20.81 -0.07
C VAL A 36 -10.28 -22.12 -0.86
N THR A 37 -11.32 -22.91 -0.54
CA THR A 37 -11.67 -24.17 -1.23
C THR A 37 -11.96 -24.00 -2.72
N LEU A 38 -12.29 -22.79 -3.18
CA LEU A 38 -12.46 -22.50 -4.61
C LEU A 38 -11.13 -22.61 -5.38
N TRP A 39 -10.03 -22.32 -4.70
CA TRP A 39 -8.70 -22.19 -5.31
C TRP A 39 -7.83 -23.44 -5.11
N GLY A 40 -8.13 -24.25 -4.10
CA GLY A 40 -7.37 -25.47 -3.83
C GLY A 40 -7.62 -26.01 -2.43
N ASP A 41 -6.68 -26.83 -1.97
CA ASP A 41 -6.67 -27.37 -0.62
C ASP A 41 -6.42 -26.24 0.40
N PRO A 42 -7.34 -26.00 1.36
CA PRO A 42 -7.17 -24.98 2.40
C PRO A 42 -5.90 -25.14 3.24
N GLU A 43 -5.33 -26.34 3.32
CA GLU A 43 -4.07 -26.57 4.03
C GLU A 43 -2.84 -26.09 3.25
N THR A 44 -3.02 -25.61 2.01
CA THR A 44 -1.94 -25.05 1.19
C THR A 44 -1.47 -23.72 1.80
N PRO A 45 -0.19 -23.60 2.21
CA PRO A 45 0.36 -22.34 2.71
C PRO A 45 0.20 -21.22 1.68
N GLU A 46 0.01 -19.97 2.14
CA GLU A 46 -0.29 -18.80 1.31
C GLU A 46 -1.68 -18.77 0.65
N LEU A 47 -2.43 -19.88 0.64
CA LEU A 47 -3.79 -19.91 0.09
C LEU A 47 -4.81 -19.46 1.13
N ALA A 48 -4.67 -19.94 2.37
CA ALA A 48 -5.60 -19.67 3.45
C ALA A 48 -5.54 -18.23 3.99
N ASP A 49 -4.43 -17.53 3.80
CA ASP A 49 -4.12 -16.25 4.43
C ASP A 49 -3.81 -15.12 3.42
N ARG A 50 -4.15 -15.27 2.14
CA ARG A 50 -3.93 -14.24 1.09
C ARG A 50 -5.12 -13.93 0.19
N VAL A 51 -6.33 -14.32 0.58
CA VAL A 51 -7.56 -14.05 -0.18
C VAL A 51 -8.32 -12.79 0.27
N GLY A 52 -7.85 -12.10 1.30
CA GLY A 52 -8.52 -10.91 1.86
C GLY A 52 -8.65 -9.73 0.90
N TRP A 53 -7.96 -9.74 -0.25
CA TRP A 53 -8.07 -8.70 -1.26
C TRP A 53 -9.41 -8.71 -2.01
N LEU A 54 -10.12 -9.84 -2.00
CA LEU A 54 -11.37 -10.03 -2.74
C LEU A 54 -12.50 -9.11 -2.26
N THR A 55 -12.48 -8.73 -0.98
CA THR A 55 -13.53 -7.93 -0.35
C THR A 55 -13.10 -6.49 -0.04
N LEU A 56 -11.85 -6.09 -0.35
CA LEU A 56 -11.35 -4.74 -0.05
C LEU A 56 -12.23 -3.60 -0.56
N PRO A 57 -12.81 -3.65 -1.79
CA PRO A 57 -13.72 -2.60 -2.24
C PRO A 57 -14.96 -2.41 -1.35
N LEU A 58 -15.32 -3.41 -0.54
CA LEU A 58 -16.45 -3.37 0.39
C LEU A 58 -16.04 -2.98 1.82
N ARG A 59 -14.75 -2.85 2.09
CA ARG A 59 -14.15 -2.70 3.43
C ARG A 59 -13.48 -1.33 3.64
N TYR A 60 -13.96 -0.29 2.95
CA TYR A 60 -13.43 1.07 3.09
C TYR A 60 -13.43 1.56 4.55
N ASP A 61 -14.48 1.21 5.30
CA ASP A 61 -14.63 1.63 6.70
C ASP A 61 -13.50 1.11 7.61
N ASP A 62 -12.81 0.02 7.24
CA ASP A 62 -11.68 -0.53 8.00
C ASP A 62 -10.50 0.44 8.08
N VAL A 63 -10.34 1.31 7.07
CA VAL A 63 -9.22 2.26 6.99
C VAL A 63 -9.65 3.72 7.13
N ARG A 64 -10.96 4.01 7.10
CA ARG A 64 -11.50 5.39 7.08
C ARG A 64 -10.90 6.30 8.15
N VAL A 65 -10.74 5.80 9.37
CA VAL A 65 -10.16 6.58 10.49
C VAL A 65 -8.73 7.00 10.19
N ASP A 66 -7.92 6.09 9.66
CA ASP A 66 -6.54 6.37 9.27
C ASP A 66 -6.48 7.42 8.14
N LEU A 67 -7.36 7.29 7.14
CA LEU A 67 -7.42 8.22 6.01
C LEU A 67 -7.74 9.66 6.45
N VAL A 68 -8.69 9.82 7.37
CA VAL A 68 -9.03 11.14 7.94
C VAL A 68 -7.86 11.70 8.75
N ALA A 69 -7.22 10.86 9.56
CA ALA A 69 -6.08 11.25 10.39
C ALA A 69 -4.92 11.77 9.54
N VAL A 70 -4.52 11.03 8.51
CA VAL A 70 -3.37 11.42 7.66
C VAL A 70 -3.68 12.61 6.76
N ARG A 71 -4.93 12.78 6.31
CA ARG A 71 -5.33 13.98 5.57
C ARG A 71 -5.24 15.22 6.46
N THR A 72 -5.70 15.11 7.70
CA THR A 72 -5.64 16.21 8.68
C THR A 72 -4.20 16.53 9.05
N TRP A 73 -3.38 15.50 9.30
CA TRP A 73 -1.94 15.62 9.55
C TRP A 73 -1.24 16.42 8.44
N ALA A 74 -1.36 15.97 7.18
CA ALA A 74 -0.70 16.62 6.05
C ALA A 74 -1.17 18.07 5.82
N ALA A 75 -2.43 18.37 6.14
CA ALA A 75 -2.95 19.74 6.10
C ALA A 75 -2.45 20.62 7.25
N SER A 76 -2.41 20.08 8.47
CA SER A 76 -2.02 20.82 9.68
C SER A 76 -0.55 21.24 9.68
N GLU A 77 0.33 20.36 9.20
CA GLU A 77 1.76 20.65 9.02
C GLU A 77 2.02 21.44 7.72
N ALA A 78 0.97 21.66 6.93
CA ALA A 78 1.01 22.34 5.65
C ALA A 78 2.04 21.74 4.69
N PHE A 79 2.11 20.41 4.56
CA PHE A 79 3.02 19.80 3.60
C PHE A 79 2.61 20.08 2.16
N ASP A 80 3.60 20.37 1.31
CA ASP A 80 3.43 20.51 -0.14
C ASP A 80 3.58 19.15 -0.85
N GLU A 81 4.22 18.21 -0.17
CA GLU A 81 4.66 16.94 -0.71
C GLU A 81 4.59 15.81 0.32
N ILE A 82 4.16 14.64 -0.16
CA ILE A 82 4.19 13.37 0.55
C ILE A 82 5.15 12.42 -0.18
N ILE A 83 6.12 11.88 0.55
CA ILE A 83 7.07 10.89 0.03
C ILE A 83 6.86 9.55 0.74
N VAL A 84 6.58 8.51 -0.02
CA VAL A 84 6.55 7.14 0.48
C VAL A 84 7.94 6.53 0.41
N LEU A 85 8.42 6.03 1.55
CA LEU A 85 9.65 5.25 1.66
C LEU A 85 9.24 3.78 1.79
N GLY A 86 9.32 3.03 0.70
CA GLY A 86 8.77 1.68 0.64
C GLY A 86 9.29 0.89 -0.54
N MET A 87 9.26 -0.43 -0.43
CA MET A 87 9.73 -1.35 -1.48
C MET A 87 8.60 -2.28 -1.96
N GLY A 88 8.62 -2.60 -3.25
CA GLY A 88 7.79 -3.63 -3.87
C GLY A 88 6.28 -3.36 -3.77
N GLY A 89 5.54 -4.24 -3.07
CA GLY A 89 4.09 -4.09 -2.91
C GLY A 89 3.65 -2.83 -2.16
N SER A 90 4.58 -2.23 -1.42
CA SER A 90 4.32 -1.03 -0.60
C SER A 90 4.66 0.28 -1.33
N SER A 91 5.09 0.22 -2.60
CA SER A 91 5.55 1.38 -3.40
C SER A 91 4.67 1.67 -4.63
N LEU A 92 4.36 0.65 -5.42
CA LEU A 92 3.80 0.86 -6.77
C LEU A 92 2.39 1.45 -6.80
N ALA A 93 1.49 1.06 -5.89
CA ALA A 93 0.13 1.59 -5.90
C ALA A 93 0.09 3.11 -5.58
N PRO A 94 0.75 3.60 -4.51
CA PRO A 94 0.93 5.02 -4.29
C PRO A 94 1.59 5.76 -5.47
N GLU A 95 2.60 5.16 -6.11
CA GLU A 95 3.27 5.77 -7.25
C GLU A 95 2.31 5.98 -8.43
N VAL A 96 1.57 4.95 -8.82
CA VAL A 96 0.58 5.04 -9.91
C VAL A 96 -0.51 6.05 -9.56
N MET A 97 -1.00 6.07 -8.31
CA MET A 97 -2.00 7.04 -7.86
C MET A 97 -1.47 8.47 -7.96
N GLY A 98 -0.25 8.73 -7.48
CA GLY A 98 0.37 10.06 -7.54
C GLY A 98 0.63 10.55 -8.97
N LEU A 99 0.88 9.64 -9.92
CA LEU A 99 1.07 9.96 -11.34
C LEU A 99 -0.24 10.16 -12.10
N SER A 100 -1.33 9.52 -11.65
CA SER A 100 -2.55 9.36 -12.47
C SER A 100 -3.76 10.11 -11.93
N LEU A 101 -3.80 10.40 -10.63
CA LEU A 101 -4.96 10.98 -9.96
C LEU A 101 -4.67 12.40 -9.49
N PRO A 102 -5.67 13.30 -9.53
CA PRO A 102 -5.51 14.64 -8.96
C PRO A 102 -5.41 14.56 -7.44
N GLY A 103 -4.43 15.27 -6.88
CA GLY A 103 -4.25 15.45 -5.44
C GLY A 103 -3.95 16.90 -5.09
N GLU A 104 -4.13 17.26 -3.83
CA GLU A 104 -3.79 18.59 -3.29
C GLU A 104 -2.27 18.79 -3.15
N ARG A 105 -1.52 17.69 -3.00
CA ARG A 105 -0.07 17.66 -2.76
C ARG A 105 0.62 16.74 -3.77
N THR A 106 1.92 16.96 -3.96
CA THR A 106 2.74 16.03 -4.74
C THR A 106 2.88 14.70 -3.98
N LEU A 107 2.61 13.58 -4.65
CA LEU A 107 2.85 12.24 -4.11
C LEU A 107 3.98 11.56 -4.89
N ARG A 108 5.06 11.20 -4.20
CA ARG A 108 6.21 10.49 -4.78
C ARG A 108 6.58 9.27 -3.95
N VAL A 109 7.35 8.39 -4.57
CA VAL A 109 7.84 7.17 -3.93
C VAL A 109 9.34 7.07 -4.13
N ILE A 110 10.05 6.60 -3.10
CA ILE A 110 11.46 6.25 -3.17
C ILE A 110 11.58 4.77 -2.85
N ASP A 111 11.83 3.97 -3.89
CA ASP A 111 11.95 2.51 -3.84
C ASP A 111 13.29 2.04 -4.45
N THR A 112 14.34 2.83 -4.27
CA THR A 112 15.69 2.54 -4.78
C THR A 112 16.75 2.59 -3.70
N THR A 113 17.80 1.79 -3.88
CA THR A 113 19.03 1.82 -3.06
C THR A 113 20.18 2.56 -3.73
N HIS A 114 19.97 3.09 -4.94
CA HIS A 114 21.02 3.78 -5.69
C HIS A 114 21.28 5.18 -5.08
N PRO A 115 22.46 5.47 -4.52
CA PRO A 115 22.71 6.71 -3.77
C PRO A 115 22.46 7.98 -4.57
N GLY A 116 22.90 8.02 -5.83
CA GLY A 116 22.66 9.17 -6.70
C GLY A 116 21.19 9.38 -7.06
N ALA A 117 20.35 8.33 -7.02
CA ALA A 117 18.93 8.45 -7.27
C ALA A 117 18.23 8.98 -6.00
N ILE A 118 18.57 8.42 -4.85
CA ILE A 118 18.12 8.91 -3.53
C ILE A 118 18.42 10.41 -3.40
N GLN A 119 19.65 10.86 -3.69
CA GLN A 119 20.01 12.26 -3.61
C GLN A 119 19.14 13.18 -4.48
N ARG A 120 18.68 12.71 -5.64
CA ARG A 120 17.80 13.49 -6.53
C ARG A 120 16.33 13.44 -6.12
N LEU A 121 15.91 12.35 -5.49
CA LEU A 121 14.51 12.12 -5.13
C LEU A 121 14.16 12.69 -3.76
N MET A 122 15.13 12.74 -2.83
CA MET A 122 14.96 13.38 -1.53
C MET A 122 14.49 14.83 -1.67
N PRO A 123 13.67 15.32 -0.73
CA PRO A 123 13.04 16.62 -0.85
C PRO A 123 14.08 17.74 -0.71
N THR A 124 13.86 18.82 -1.45
CA THR A 124 14.65 20.05 -1.31
C THR A 124 14.25 20.87 -0.08
N ASN A 125 13.02 20.67 0.42
CA ASN A 125 12.51 21.33 1.62
C ASN A 125 11.90 20.31 2.62
N PRO A 126 12.72 19.71 3.49
CA PRO A 126 12.25 18.75 4.49
C PRO A 126 11.17 19.33 5.44
N SER A 127 11.19 20.63 5.72
CA SER A 127 10.19 21.28 6.61
C SER A 127 8.77 21.31 6.03
N ARG A 128 8.64 21.11 4.71
CA ARG A 128 7.37 21.12 3.96
C ARG A 128 7.03 19.74 3.39
N THR A 129 7.70 18.69 3.86
CA THR A 129 7.55 17.33 3.36
C THR A 129 7.07 16.39 4.47
N GLY A 130 6.02 15.63 4.18
CA GLY A 130 5.58 14.50 4.99
C GLY A 130 6.12 13.19 4.43
N PHE A 131 6.52 12.27 5.30
CA PHE A 131 7.05 10.97 4.92
C PHE A 131 6.15 9.85 5.41
N ILE A 132 5.96 8.84 4.56
CA ILE A 132 5.26 7.61 4.92
C ILE A 132 6.25 6.45 4.84
N VAL A 133 6.61 5.88 5.99
CA VAL A 133 7.47 4.70 6.07
C VAL A 133 6.60 3.47 5.92
N SER A 134 6.81 2.71 4.85
CA SER A 134 5.87 1.69 4.37
C SER A 134 6.55 0.34 4.25
N SER A 135 6.24 -0.57 5.17
CA SER A 135 6.78 -1.95 5.19
C SER A 135 5.87 -2.88 5.97
N LYS A 136 5.40 -3.96 5.31
CA LYS A 136 4.57 -5.00 5.94
C LYS A 136 5.24 -5.62 7.16
N SER A 137 6.45 -6.18 6.99
CA SER A 137 7.21 -6.79 8.09
C SER A 137 7.77 -5.78 9.08
N GLY A 138 7.87 -4.50 8.69
CA GLY A 138 8.51 -3.45 9.46
C GLY A 138 10.04 -3.55 9.53
N GLY A 139 10.63 -4.57 8.88
CA GLY A 139 12.06 -4.90 8.93
C GLY A 139 12.78 -4.80 7.59
N THR A 140 12.12 -4.28 6.54
CA THR A 140 12.74 -4.11 5.22
C THR A 140 13.92 -3.14 5.32
N LEU A 141 15.14 -3.65 5.14
CA LEU A 141 16.38 -2.91 5.39
C LEU A 141 16.48 -1.64 4.55
N GLU A 142 16.07 -1.72 3.29
CA GLU A 142 16.11 -0.60 2.37
C GLU A 142 15.16 0.53 2.82
N THR A 143 13.93 0.17 3.21
CA THR A 143 12.95 1.11 3.79
C THR A 143 13.49 1.77 5.06
N LEU A 144 14.08 1.00 5.97
CA LEU A 144 14.63 1.54 7.22
C LEU A 144 15.86 2.44 6.99
N SER A 145 16.66 2.14 5.97
CA SER A 145 17.81 2.95 5.57
C SER A 145 17.36 4.29 4.98
N LEU A 146 16.32 4.27 4.13
CA LEU A 146 15.70 5.50 3.60
C LEU A 146 15.06 6.33 4.73
N PHE A 147 14.38 5.67 5.67
CA PHE A 147 13.83 6.32 6.85
C PHE A 147 14.92 7.02 7.66
N ALA A 148 16.03 6.35 7.97
CA ALA A 148 17.13 6.96 8.71
C ALA A 148 17.68 8.21 7.99
N HIS A 149 17.82 8.15 6.66
CA HIS A 149 18.26 9.30 5.87
C HIS A 149 17.26 10.46 5.88
N ALA A 150 15.97 10.18 5.74
CA ALA A 150 14.92 11.20 5.84
C ALA A 150 14.80 11.79 7.25
N TRP A 151 14.96 10.95 8.28
CA TRP A 151 14.94 11.37 9.68
C TRP A 151 16.03 12.39 9.96
N ASP A 152 17.26 12.16 9.50
CA ASP A 152 18.37 13.11 9.66
C ASP A 152 18.09 14.43 8.93
N ALA A 153 17.51 14.38 7.72
CA ALA A 153 17.16 15.57 6.95
C ALA A 153 16.07 16.42 7.64
N VAL A 154 15.08 15.76 8.25
CA VAL A 154 14.02 16.44 9.03
C VAL A 154 14.57 16.96 10.36
N GLY A 155 15.40 16.17 11.05
CA GLY A 155 16.04 16.58 12.32
C GLY A 155 16.98 17.77 12.18
N ALA A 156 17.46 18.07 10.97
CA ALA A 156 18.21 19.29 10.69
C ALA A 156 17.33 20.56 10.64
N VAL A 157 16.00 20.44 10.55
CA VAL A 157 15.07 21.57 10.39
C VAL A 157 14.01 21.66 11.50
N THR A 158 13.85 20.64 12.35
CA THR A 158 12.92 20.64 13.48
C THR A 158 13.42 19.77 14.64
N ASP A 159 13.09 20.18 15.87
CA ASP A 159 13.35 19.40 17.09
C ASP A 159 12.32 18.27 17.30
N THR A 160 11.28 18.20 16.46
CA THR A 160 10.21 17.19 16.55
C THR A 160 10.08 16.37 15.26
N PRO A 161 11.11 15.60 14.84
CA PRO A 161 11.10 14.97 13.52
C PRO A 161 9.93 14.02 13.33
N GLY A 162 9.49 13.32 14.39
CA GLY A 162 8.38 12.39 14.35
C GLY A 162 7.07 12.98 13.81
N SER A 163 6.81 14.29 13.98
CA SER A 163 5.62 14.93 13.42
C SER A 163 5.58 14.91 11.89
N HIS A 164 6.70 14.66 11.21
CA HIS A 164 6.79 14.53 9.76
C HIS A 164 6.61 13.10 9.25
N PHE A 165 6.41 12.11 10.12
CA PHE A 165 6.37 10.70 9.72
C PHE A 165 5.05 10.02 10.10
N VAL A 166 4.58 9.19 9.17
CA VAL A 166 3.52 8.19 9.39
C VAL A 166 4.10 6.81 9.07
N ALA A 167 3.70 5.79 9.84
CA ALA A 167 4.03 4.41 9.54
C ALA A 167 2.82 3.69 8.93
N VAL A 168 3.06 2.90 7.88
CA VAL A 168 2.10 1.94 7.33
C VAL A 168 2.71 0.55 7.38
N THR A 169 2.11 -0.34 8.18
CA THR A 169 2.70 -1.64 8.52
C THR A 169 1.67 -2.63 9.05
N ASP A 170 2.05 -3.89 9.24
CA ASP A 170 1.18 -4.87 9.88
C ASP A 170 1.12 -4.71 11.41
N PRO A 171 0.03 -5.15 12.05
CA PRO A 171 -0.06 -5.24 13.50
C PRO A 171 1.12 -6.00 14.12
N GLY A 172 1.72 -5.43 15.17
CA GLY A 172 2.81 -6.06 15.92
C GLY A 172 4.19 -6.00 15.24
N SER A 173 4.35 -5.28 14.12
CA SER A 173 5.63 -5.14 13.45
C SER A 173 6.63 -4.28 14.25
N SER A 174 7.93 -4.44 13.94
CA SER A 174 8.98 -3.58 14.50
C SER A 174 8.82 -2.12 14.09
N LEU A 175 8.23 -1.84 12.92
CA LEU A 175 7.98 -0.48 12.46
C LEU A 175 6.86 0.20 13.26
N ALA A 176 5.83 -0.54 13.67
CA ALA A 176 4.79 0.01 14.55
C ALA A 176 5.39 0.42 15.91
N ALA A 177 6.23 -0.43 16.50
CA ALA A 177 6.93 -0.12 17.75
C ALA A 177 7.88 1.08 17.60
N LEU A 178 8.67 1.11 16.52
CA LEU A 178 9.58 2.21 16.20
C LEU A 178 8.83 3.53 16.04
N ALA A 179 7.69 3.53 15.35
CA ALA A 179 6.87 4.72 15.13
C ALA A 179 6.38 5.32 16.45
N VAL A 180 5.93 4.48 17.38
CA VAL A 180 5.55 4.92 18.74
C VAL A 180 6.76 5.47 19.50
N GLU A 181 7.89 4.77 19.50
CA GLU A 181 9.13 5.20 20.16
C GLU A 181 9.61 6.57 19.64
N ARG A 182 9.51 6.79 18.32
CA ARG A 182 9.99 7.99 17.64
C ARG A 182 8.95 9.11 17.55
N GLY A 183 7.76 8.92 18.13
CA GLY A 183 6.70 9.93 18.15
C GLY A 183 6.18 10.28 16.76
N PHE A 184 5.99 9.28 15.91
CA PHE A 184 5.37 9.47 14.59
C PHE A 184 3.96 10.05 14.77
N ALA A 185 3.54 10.87 13.81
CA ALA A 185 2.23 11.51 13.84
C ALA A 185 1.08 10.50 13.81
N HIS A 186 1.27 9.36 13.11
CA HIS A 186 0.27 8.31 13.02
C HIS A 186 0.88 6.94 12.69
N VAL A 187 0.17 5.87 13.07
CA VAL A 187 0.46 4.48 12.67
C VAL A 187 -0.81 3.88 12.08
N ALA A 188 -0.81 3.65 10.77
CA ALA A 188 -1.90 2.98 10.08
C ALA A 188 -1.58 1.49 9.93
N LEU A 189 -2.48 0.64 10.41
CA LEU A 189 -2.30 -0.81 10.40
C LEU A 189 -3.01 -1.44 9.20
N ALA A 190 -2.30 -2.28 8.46
CA ALA A 190 -2.85 -2.99 7.31
C ALA A 190 -3.47 -4.34 7.70
N ASP A 191 -4.28 -4.91 6.81
CA ASP A 191 -4.80 -6.27 6.95
C ASP A 191 -3.69 -7.29 6.63
N PRO A 192 -3.24 -8.11 7.60
CA PRO A 192 -2.17 -9.09 7.37
C PRO A 192 -2.59 -10.18 6.37
N ASN A 193 -3.89 -10.39 6.14
CA ASN A 193 -4.42 -11.38 5.19
C ASN A 193 -4.39 -10.89 3.72
N VAL A 194 -3.85 -9.69 3.48
CA VAL A 194 -3.64 -9.15 2.14
C VAL A 194 -2.16 -9.19 1.79
N GLY A 195 -1.83 -9.92 0.72
CA GLY A 195 -0.48 -9.92 0.17
C GLY A 195 -0.12 -8.54 -0.42
N GLY A 196 1.14 -8.11 -0.28
CA GLY A 196 1.56 -6.77 -0.71
C GLY A 196 1.35 -6.45 -2.20
N ARG A 197 1.23 -7.46 -3.08
CA ARG A 197 0.90 -7.21 -4.50
C ARG A 197 -0.56 -6.81 -4.72
N TYR A 198 -1.42 -7.05 -3.75
CA TYR A 198 -2.87 -6.78 -3.79
C TYR A 198 -3.28 -5.72 -2.76
N SER A 199 -2.33 -4.99 -2.16
CA SER A 199 -2.58 -4.07 -1.04
C SER A 199 -2.97 -2.65 -1.47
N ALA A 200 -3.27 -2.42 -2.75
CA ALA A 200 -3.59 -1.09 -3.28
C ALA A 200 -4.79 -0.43 -2.60
N LEU A 201 -5.80 -1.22 -2.22
CA LEU A 201 -7.00 -0.74 -1.52
C LEU A 201 -6.94 -0.97 0.00
N THR A 202 -5.73 -1.21 0.54
CA THR A 202 -5.47 -1.23 1.99
C THR A 202 -4.82 0.09 2.42
N ALA A 203 -4.44 0.19 3.69
CA ALA A 203 -3.60 1.28 4.19
C ALA A 203 -2.37 1.55 3.29
N PHE A 204 -1.75 0.52 2.70
CA PHE A 204 -0.55 0.68 1.85
C PHE A 204 -0.76 1.58 0.62
N GLY A 205 -1.94 1.57 0.01
CA GLY A 205 -2.25 2.46 -1.11
C GLY A 205 -3.06 3.69 -0.70
N LEU A 206 -4.06 3.50 0.16
CA LEU A 206 -5.02 4.55 0.49
C LEU A 206 -4.45 5.61 1.45
N VAL A 207 -3.56 5.25 2.39
CA VAL A 207 -2.98 6.24 3.31
C VAL A 207 -2.11 7.26 2.58
N PRO A 208 -1.18 6.87 1.68
CA PRO A 208 -0.47 7.83 0.85
C PRO A 208 -1.37 8.69 -0.03
N ALA A 209 -2.41 8.11 -0.62
CA ALA A 209 -3.37 8.84 -1.43
C ALA A 209 -4.12 9.91 -0.63
N ALA A 210 -4.67 9.53 0.53
CA ALA A 210 -5.40 10.44 1.42
C ALA A 210 -4.49 11.56 1.97
N ALA A 211 -3.25 11.24 2.36
CA ALA A 211 -2.28 12.24 2.79
C ALA A 211 -1.97 13.26 1.67
N ALA A 212 -1.93 12.79 0.42
CA ALA A 212 -1.75 13.66 -0.75
C ALA A 212 -3.02 14.43 -1.14
N GLY A 213 -4.15 14.21 -0.47
CA GLY A 213 -5.44 14.84 -0.79
C GLY A 213 -6.10 14.27 -2.05
N ILE A 214 -5.74 13.06 -2.46
CA ILE A 214 -6.45 12.32 -3.51
C ILE A 214 -7.78 11.80 -2.93
N ASP A 215 -8.85 11.87 -3.70
CA ASP A 215 -10.15 11.34 -3.29
C ASP A 215 -10.11 9.81 -3.19
N THR A 216 -10.53 9.30 -2.03
CA THR A 216 -10.54 7.85 -1.72
C THR A 216 -11.95 7.30 -1.53
N GLU A 217 -13.00 8.13 -1.58
CA GLU A 217 -14.39 7.71 -1.37
C GLU A 217 -15.16 7.43 -2.68
N ALA A 218 -14.57 7.72 -3.84
CA ALA A 218 -15.22 7.66 -5.16
C ALA A 218 -15.41 6.25 -5.74
#